data_AF-A0A817RN78-F1
#
_entry.id   AF-A0A817RN78-F1
#
_cell.length_a   1.000
_cell.length_b   1.000
_cell.length_c   1.000
_cell.angle_alpha   90.00
_cell.angle_beta   90.00
_cell.angle_gamma   90.00
#
_symmetry.space_group_name_H-M   'P 1'
#
loop_
_entity.id
_entity.type
_entity.pdbx_description
1 polymer ?
#
loop_
_entity_poly.entity_id
_entity_poly.type
_entity_poly.pdbx_seq_one_letter_code
_entity_poly.pdbx_strand_id
1 'polypeptide(L)'
;MAGVEDVAADRFDRPFGITLDSSNALYISDQNNNRVQKWLADASTGTTVAGQASAVGGTASNSLDTPSGVLLDSSGNIYVVDTNNFRIQYWSSGASSGTMIAGITGSASSGNNELMNPYGIARDPSSGTLYIADQSNHRMMSYLAGASSGTVAAGGNGLGTSKTQLNYPVGVYFCENQSAQKKCKVNVPLLVSRYDILQK
;
A
#
# COMPACT_ATOMS: atom_id res chain seq x y z
N MET A 1 -24.75 -6.10 24.85
CA MET A 1 -23.50 -6.22 24.07
C MET A 1 -23.78 -5.60 22.71
N ALA A 2 -23.00 -4.59 22.34
CA ALA A 2 -23.15 -3.85 21.08
C ALA A 2 -23.05 -4.83 19.90
N GLY A 3 -23.96 -4.66 18.94
CA GLY A 3 -24.08 -5.53 17.76
C GLY A 3 -22.82 -5.47 16.91
N VAL A 4 -22.52 -6.61 16.29
CA VAL A 4 -21.55 -6.70 15.19
C VAL A 4 -21.90 -5.61 14.19
N GLU A 5 -20.97 -4.70 13.91
CA GLU A 5 -21.19 -3.70 12.86
C GLU A 5 -21.41 -4.44 11.53
N ASP A 6 -22.50 -4.09 10.85
CA ASP A 6 -22.93 -4.72 9.62
C ASP A 6 -21.93 -4.44 8.50
N VAL A 7 -21.04 -5.39 8.21
CA VAL A 7 -20.02 -5.30 7.16
C VAL A 7 -20.57 -5.56 5.75
N ALA A 8 -21.81 -5.11 5.50
CA ALA A 8 -22.50 -5.27 4.23
C ALA A 8 -21.65 -4.77 3.05
N ALA A 9 -21.74 -5.46 1.91
CA ALA A 9 -20.89 -5.20 0.76
C ALA A 9 -21.24 -3.91 -0.01
N ASP A 10 -22.31 -3.21 0.38
CA ASP A 10 -22.78 -1.93 -0.14
C ASP A 10 -22.38 -0.72 0.72
N ARG A 11 -21.67 -0.95 1.83
CA ARG A 11 -21.23 0.09 2.77
C ARG A 11 -19.72 0.07 2.96
N PHE A 12 -19.12 1.25 2.85
CA PHE A 12 -17.72 1.47 3.22
C PHE A 12 -17.65 2.09 4.61
N ASP A 13 -16.60 1.77 5.36
CA ASP A 13 -16.22 2.48 6.56
C ASP A 13 -14.73 2.87 6.52
N ARG A 14 -14.50 4.19 6.49
CA ARG A 14 -13.20 4.84 6.30
C ARG A 14 -12.41 4.27 5.10
N PRO A 15 -12.95 4.30 3.86
CA PRO A 15 -12.19 3.88 2.70
C PRO A 15 -10.95 4.77 2.50
N PHE A 16 -9.82 4.21 2.09
CA PHE A 16 -8.55 4.95 2.00
C PHE A 16 -7.87 4.84 0.63
N GLY A 17 -7.37 3.66 0.29
CA GLY A 17 -6.67 3.42 -0.97
C GLY A 17 -7.65 3.08 -2.08
N ILE A 18 -7.36 3.53 -3.30
CA ILE A 18 -8.14 3.20 -4.49
C ILE A 18 -7.24 2.96 -5.69
N THR A 19 -7.56 1.95 -6.49
CA THR A 19 -6.91 1.66 -7.78
C THR A 19 -7.92 1.11 -8.77
N LEU A 20 -7.55 1.09 -10.05
CA LEU A 20 -8.32 0.49 -11.14
C LEU A 20 -7.60 -0.75 -11.68
N ASP A 21 -8.35 -1.75 -12.11
CA ASP A 21 -7.85 -2.77 -13.04
C ASP A 21 -7.93 -2.29 -14.51
N SER A 22 -7.40 -3.09 -15.44
CA SER A 22 -7.42 -2.78 -16.88
C SER A 22 -8.83 -2.75 -17.50
N SER A 23 -9.83 -3.25 -16.78
CA SER A 23 -11.25 -3.22 -17.16
C SER A 23 -12.03 -2.10 -16.46
N ASN A 24 -11.34 -1.17 -15.80
CA ASN A 24 -11.89 -0.06 -15.01
C ASN A 24 -12.72 -0.49 -13.80
N ALA A 25 -12.53 -1.70 -13.27
CA ALA A 25 -13.09 -2.03 -11.97
C ALA A 25 -12.29 -1.35 -10.86
N LEU A 26 -13.00 -0.78 -9.87
CA LEU A 26 -12.40 -0.12 -8.73
C LEU A 26 -12.06 -1.13 -7.65
N TYR A 27 -10.88 -0.98 -7.05
CA TYR A 27 -10.44 -1.74 -5.88
C TYR A 27 -10.17 -0.75 -4.77
N ILE A 28 -10.89 -0.89 -3.66
CA ILE A 28 -10.91 0.07 -2.57
C ILE A 28 -10.51 -0.64 -1.29
N SER A 29 -9.54 -0.08 -0.57
CA SER A 29 -9.28 -0.51 0.80
C SER A 29 -10.33 0.09 1.72
N ASP A 30 -11.03 -0.77 2.44
CA ASP A 30 -12.16 -0.43 3.31
C ASP A 30 -11.68 -0.61 4.75
N GLN A 31 -11.04 0.42 5.30
CA GLN A 31 -10.12 0.29 6.45
C GLN A 31 -10.78 -0.34 7.66
N ASN A 32 -11.89 0.21 8.11
CA ASN A 32 -12.51 -0.24 9.36
C ASN A 32 -13.25 -1.56 9.18
N ASN A 33 -13.67 -1.88 7.95
CA ASN A 33 -14.20 -3.19 7.59
C ASN A 33 -13.11 -4.23 7.30
N ASN A 34 -11.82 -3.87 7.43
CA ASN A 34 -10.68 -4.77 7.32
C ASN A 34 -10.63 -5.58 6.02
N ARG A 35 -11.00 -4.96 4.90
CA ARG A 35 -11.12 -5.66 3.61
C ARG A 35 -10.65 -4.82 2.42
N VAL A 36 -10.50 -5.48 1.29
CA VAL A 36 -10.46 -4.84 -0.04
C VAL A 36 -11.70 -5.23 -0.81
N GLN A 37 -12.40 -4.23 -1.34
CA GLN A 37 -13.63 -4.39 -2.12
C GLN A 37 -13.36 -4.09 -3.59
N LYS A 38 -13.81 -4.99 -4.48
CA LYS A 38 -13.89 -4.77 -5.92
C LYS A 38 -15.28 -4.27 -6.30
N TRP A 39 -15.34 -3.23 -7.12
CA TRP A 39 -16.58 -2.64 -7.64
C TRP A 39 -16.50 -2.49 -9.15
N LEU A 40 -17.54 -2.94 -9.84
CA LEU A 40 -17.72 -2.66 -11.26
C LEU A 40 -18.44 -1.32 -11.42
N ALA A 41 -18.30 -0.70 -12.60
CA ALA A 41 -19.13 0.45 -12.96
C ALA A 41 -20.62 0.07 -12.81
N ASP A 42 -21.39 0.99 -12.23
CA ASP A 42 -22.84 0.86 -12.00
C ASP A 42 -23.27 -0.31 -11.09
N ALA A 43 -22.34 -0.96 -10.39
CA ALA A 43 -22.68 -1.97 -9.39
C ALA A 43 -23.35 -1.33 -8.17
N SER A 44 -24.37 -2.00 -7.61
CA SER A 44 -25.02 -1.60 -6.35
C SER A 44 -24.31 -2.17 -5.11
N THR A 45 -23.44 -3.16 -5.29
CA THR A 45 -22.70 -3.84 -4.22
C THR A 45 -21.31 -4.22 -4.70
N GLY A 46 -20.33 -4.24 -3.78
CA GLY A 46 -18.99 -4.74 -4.05
C GLY A 46 -18.82 -6.24 -3.84
N THR A 47 -17.65 -6.75 -4.22
CA THR A 47 -17.19 -8.10 -3.90
C THR A 47 -15.92 -8.01 -3.07
N THR A 48 -15.89 -8.67 -1.92
CA THR A 48 -14.66 -8.76 -1.11
C THR A 48 -13.64 -9.60 -1.84
N VAL A 49 -12.44 -9.05 -2.04
CA VAL A 49 -11.33 -9.72 -2.73
C VAL A 49 -10.11 -9.95 -1.83
N ALA A 50 -10.08 -9.39 -0.62
CA ALA A 50 -9.07 -9.68 0.41
C ALA A 50 -9.55 -9.31 1.83
N GLY A 51 -9.07 -10.04 2.84
CA GLY A 51 -9.02 -9.61 4.26
C GLY A 51 -10.20 -9.86 5.19
N GLN A 52 -11.38 -10.22 4.67
CA GLN A 52 -12.60 -10.30 5.49
C GLN A 52 -12.87 -11.70 6.07
N ALA A 53 -11.90 -12.31 6.75
CA ALA A 53 -12.14 -13.56 7.47
C ALA A 53 -13.13 -13.40 8.63
N SER A 54 -13.24 -12.20 9.18
CA SER A 54 -14.21 -11.82 10.21
C SER A 54 -14.56 -10.33 10.09
N ALA A 55 -15.59 -9.88 10.83
CA ALA A 55 -15.92 -8.45 10.92
C ALA A 55 -14.87 -7.64 11.70
N VAL A 56 -14.04 -8.29 12.51
CA VAL A 56 -12.90 -7.67 13.20
C VAL A 56 -11.60 -7.97 12.46
N GLY A 57 -10.65 -7.03 12.54
CA GLY A 57 -9.32 -7.20 11.96
C GLY A 57 -8.56 -8.39 12.57
N GLY A 58 -7.51 -8.86 11.88
CA GLY A 58 -6.73 -9.99 12.36
C GLY A 58 -5.40 -10.18 11.62
N THR A 59 -4.57 -11.07 12.16
CA THR A 59 -3.20 -11.32 11.68
C THR A 59 -3.07 -12.55 10.78
N ALA A 60 -4.12 -13.37 10.66
CA ALA A 60 -4.12 -14.55 9.79
C ALA A 60 -3.91 -14.16 8.32
N SER A 61 -3.48 -15.11 7.49
CA SER A 61 -3.20 -14.87 6.06
C SER A 61 -4.44 -14.47 5.26
N ASN A 62 -5.63 -14.83 5.72
CA ASN A 62 -6.90 -14.42 5.12
C ASN A 62 -7.51 -13.16 5.78
N SER A 63 -6.82 -12.54 6.72
CA SER A 63 -7.27 -11.37 7.48
C SER A 63 -6.40 -10.14 7.18
N LEU A 64 -6.99 -8.95 7.32
CA LEU A 64 -6.29 -7.67 7.34
C LEU A 64 -6.62 -6.92 8.64
N ASP A 65 -5.85 -5.89 8.97
CA ASP A 65 -6.16 -4.93 10.02
C ASP A 65 -5.85 -3.51 9.53
N THR A 66 -6.90 -2.72 9.33
CA THR A 66 -6.84 -1.34 8.83
C THR A 66 -6.06 -1.21 7.51
N PRO A 67 -6.47 -1.90 6.43
CA PRO A 67 -5.74 -1.87 5.16
C PRO A 67 -5.76 -0.49 4.49
N SER A 68 -4.60 0.05 4.14
CA SER A 68 -4.45 1.40 3.58
C SER A 68 -4.15 1.38 2.07
N GLY A 69 -2.89 1.39 1.64
CA GLY A 69 -2.54 1.31 0.23
C GLY A 69 -3.01 0.00 -0.42
N VAL A 70 -3.56 0.10 -1.63
CA VAL A 70 -3.90 -1.04 -2.49
C VAL A 70 -3.40 -0.76 -3.91
N LEU A 71 -2.75 -1.75 -4.54
CA LEU A 71 -2.41 -1.71 -5.96
C LEU A 71 -2.59 -3.09 -6.61
N LEU A 72 -2.65 -3.09 -7.94
CA LEU A 72 -2.74 -4.30 -8.75
C LEU A 72 -1.52 -4.43 -9.66
N ASP A 73 -1.13 -5.66 -9.97
CA ASP A 73 -0.30 -5.93 -11.15
C ASP A 73 -1.16 -6.22 -12.40
N SER A 74 -0.50 -6.39 -13.55
CA SER A 74 -1.16 -6.67 -14.83
C SER A 74 -1.90 -8.01 -14.87
N SER A 75 -1.61 -8.92 -13.93
CA SER A 75 -2.28 -10.22 -13.79
C SER A 75 -3.46 -10.15 -12.82
N GLY A 76 -3.76 -8.96 -12.28
CA GLY A 76 -4.83 -8.75 -11.30
C GLY A 76 -4.50 -9.22 -9.89
N ASN A 77 -3.23 -9.51 -9.60
CA ASN A 77 -2.83 -9.81 -8.23
C ASN A 77 -2.82 -8.53 -7.40
N ILE A 78 -3.20 -8.66 -6.13
CA ILE A 78 -3.48 -7.53 -5.24
C ILE A 78 -2.35 -7.41 -4.24
N TYR A 79 -1.84 -6.20 -4.07
CA TYR A 79 -0.89 -5.84 -3.04
C TYR A 79 -1.59 -4.91 -2.07
N VAL A 80 -1.63 -5.28 -0.80
CA VAL A 80 -2.35 -4.55 0.25
C VAL A 80 -1.39 -4.18 1.36
N VAL A 81 -1.41 -2.91 1.74
CA VAL A 81 -0.72 -2.42 2.93
C VAL A 81 -1.60 -2.71 4.12
N ASP A 82 -1.17 -3.65 4.95
CA ASP A 82 -1.88 -4.15 6.12
C ASP A 82 -1.35 -3.41 7.35
N THR A 83 -1.82 -2.17 7.51
CA THR A 83 -1.20 -1.08 8.30
C THR A 83 -0.91 -1.47 9.74
N ASN A 84 -1.94 -1.92 10.47
CA ASN A 84 -1.82 -2.24 11.89
C ASN A 84 -1.08 -3.57 12.14
N ASN A 85 -0.96 -4.39 11.09
CA ASN A 85 -0.15 -5.59 11.12
C ASN A 85 1.30 -5.34 10.68
N PHE A 86 1.68 -4.11 10.33
CA PHE A 86 3.04 -3.70 9.94
C PHE A 86 3.62 -4.50 8.76
N ARG A 87 2.77 -4.85 7.79
CA ARG A 87 3.18 -5.71 6.68
C ARG A 87 2.53 -5.31 5.36
N ILE A 88 3.09 -5.83 4.28
CA ILE A 88 2.45 -5.87 2.96
C ILE A 88 2.05 -7.30 2.65
N GLN A 89 0.78 -7.49 2.29
CA GLN A 89 0.27 -8.77 1.82
C GLN A 89 0.06 -8.76 0.30
N TYR A 90 0.50 -9.83 -0.34
CA TYR A 90 0.24 -10.14 -1.74
C TYR A 90 -0.84 -11.22 -1.84
N TRP A 91 -1.83 -10.99 -2.67
CA TRP A 91 -2.93 -11.92 -2.92
C TRP A 91 -2.95 -12.22 -4.41
N SER A 92 -2.71 -13.48 -4.78
CA SER A 92 -2.95 -13.91 -6.16
C SER A 92 -4.42 -13.69 -6.52
N SER A 93 -4.71 -13.37 -7.78
CA SER A 93 -6.10 -13.16 -8.23
C SER A 93 -6.98 -14.37 -7.87
N GLY A 94 -8.07 -14.12 -7.13
CA GLY A 94 -9.00 -15.16 -6.66
C GLY A 94 -8.53 -15.99 -5.46
N ALA A 95 -7.38 -15.67 -4.86
CA ALA A 95 -6.89 -16.38 -3.67
C ALA A 95 -7.78 -16.11 -2.44
N SER A 96 -7.92 -17.12 -1.58
CA SER A 96 -8.63 -17.01 -0.29
C SER A 96 -7.74 -16.53 0.86
N SER A 97 -6.43 -16.42 0.63
CA SER A 97 -5.45 -15.93 1.61
C SER A 97 -4.28 -15.26 0.90
N GLY A 98 -3.65 -14.32 1.60
CA GLY A 98 -2.47 -13.61 1.16
C GLY A 98 -1.16 -14.21 1.68
N THR A 99 -0.08 -13.77 1.07
CA THR A 99 1.30 -14.05 1.46
C THR A 99 1.96 -12.75 1.89
N MET A 100 2.59 -12.73 3.06
CA MET A 100 3.40 -11.59 3.50
C MET A 100 4.65 -11.47 2.63
N ILE A 101 4.89 -10.30 2.05
CA ILE A 101 6.01 -10.04 1.14
C ILE A 101 6.96 -8.94 1.63
N ALA A 102 6.56 -8.17 2.64
CA ALA A 102 7.40 -7.17 3.31
C ALA A 102 6.87 -6.90 4.72
N GLY A 103 7.77 -6.52 5.63
CA GLY A 103 7.47 -6.32 7.05
C GLY A 103 7.45 -7.61 7.87
N ILE A 104 7.18 -7.47 9.16
CA ILE A 104 7.02 -8.57 10.11
C ILE A 104 5.75 -8.32 10.90
N THR A 105 4.83 -9.30 10.89
CA THR A 105 3.55 -9.19 11.59
C THR A 105 3.78 -8.92 13.08
N GLY A 106 3.22 -7.82 13.59
CA GLY A 106 3.30 -7.45 15.01
C GLY A 106 4.64 -6.86 15.47
N SER A 107 5.61 -6.65 14.57
CA SER A 107 6.90 -6.01 14.90
C SER A 107 6.97 -4.59 14.32
N ALA A 108 6.64 -3.61 15.15
CA ALA A 108 6.71 -2.18 14.83
C ALA A 108 8.12 -1.63 15.11
N SER A 109 9.03 -1.80 14.16
CA SER A 109 10.44 -1.43 14.32
C SER A 109 11.05 -0.91 13.02
N SER A 110 12.33 -0.53 13.07
CA SER A 110 13.01 0.22 12.00
C SER A 110 14.05 -0.59 11.23
N GLY A 111 14.16 -1.91 11.44
CA GLY A 111 15.00 -2.78 10.62
C GLY A 111 14.61 -2.70 9.14
N ASN A 112 15.52 -3.05 8.23
CA ASN A 112 15.24 -2.97 6.79
C ASN A 112 14.21 -4.01 6.32
N ASN A 113 13.96 -5.05 7.10
CA ASN A 113 12.93 -6.06 6.89
C ASN A 113 11.64 -5.76 7.69
N GLU A 114 11.59 -4.64 8.42
CA GLU A 114 10.52 -4.27 9.34
C GLU A 114 9.89 -2.95 8.88
N LEU A 115 8.62 -2.76 9.21
CA LEU A 115 7.84 -1.57 8.89
C LEU A 115 7.15 -1.06 10.16
N MET A 116 6.77 0.20 10.17
CA MET A 116 6.03 0.83 11.26
C MET A 116 4.91 1.72 10.69
N ASN A 117 3.68 1.26 10.88
CA ASN A 117 2.46 1.83 10.29
C ASN A 117 2.64 2.15 8.79
N PRO A 118 2.91 1.18 7.91
CA PRO A 118 3.04 1.48 6.49
C PRO A 118 1.72 2.02 5.92
N TYR A 119 1.77 2.93 4.94
CA TYR A 119 0.57 3.54 4.33
C TYR A 119 0.48 3.36 2.82
N GLY A 120 1.24 4.14 2.06
CA GLY A 120 1.22 4.11 0.61
C GLY A 120 2.06 2.99 0.05
N ILE A 121 1.65 2.48 -1.11
CA ILE A 121 2.41 1.51 -1.89
C ILE A 121 2.35 1.87 -3.38
N ALA A 122 3.48 1.71 -4.07
CA ALA A 122 3.59 1.81 -5.51
C ALA A 122 4.47 0.69 -6.05
N ARG A 123 4.30 0.33 -7.32
CA ARG A 123 5.10 -0.69 -7.99
C ARG A 123 5.67 -0.09 -9.27
N ASP A 124 6.97 -0.30 -9.49
CA ASP A 124 7.58 -0.11 -10.80
C ASP A 124 7.14 -1.27 -11.71
N PRO A 125 6.37 -1.03 -12.78
CA PRO A 125 5.90 -2.10 -13.65
C PRO A 125 7.04 -2.87 -14.34
N SER A 126 8.15 -2.20 -14.63
CA SER A 126 9.28 -2.75 -15.38
C SER A 126 10.16 -3.67 -14.53
N SER A 127 10.50 -3.23 -13.31
CA SER A 127 11.36 -4.01 -12.41
C SER A 127 10.58 -4.86 -11.41
N GLY A 128 9.30 -4.56 -11.19
CA GLY A 128 8.49 -5.14 -10.13
C GLY A 128 8.85 -4.65 -8.72
N THR A 129 9.74 -3.66 -8.60
CA THR A 129 10.12 -3.08 -7.30
C THR A 129 8.92 -2.41 -6.64
N LEU A 130 8.65 -2.77 -5.39
CA LEU A 130 7.67 -2.09 -4.56
C LEU A 130 8.32 -0.92 -3.83
N TYR A 131 7.62 0.20 -3.76
CA TYR A 131 7.96 1.35 -2.93
C TYR A 131 6.86 1.52 -1.88
N ILE A 132 7.25 1.56 -0.62
CA ILE A 132 6.33 1.55 0.52
C ILE A 132 6.62 2.79 1.38
N ALA A 133 5.57 3.53 1.74
CA ALA A 133 5.68 4.59 2.72
C ALA A 133 5.68 3.98 4.12
N ASP A 134 6.86 3.87 4.72
CA ASP A 134 7.06 3.38 6.09
C ASP A 134 6.90 4.57 7.04
N GLN A 135 5.64 4.93 7.25
CA GLN A 135 5.19 6.25 7.63
C GLN A 135 5.73 6.69 9.00
N SER A 136 5.64 5.82 10.01
CA SER A 136 6.11 6.14 11.37
C SER A 136 7.64 6.05 11.51
N ASN A 137 8.31 5.37 10.57
CA ASN A 137 9.78 5.40 10.46
C ASN A 137 10.28 6.56 9.57
N HIS A 138 9.39 7.43 9.08
CA HIS A 138 9.75 8.63 8.31
C HIS A 138 10.64 8.34 7.09
N ARG A 139 10.32 7.24 6.39
CA ARG A 139 11.11 6.77 5.25
C ARG A 139 10.26 6.16 4.16
N MET A 140 10.82 6.12 2.97
CA MET A 140 10.34 5.29 1.87
C MET A 140 11.23 4.07 1.78
N MET A 141 10.63 2.88 1.75
CA MET A 141 11.35 1.62 1.56
C MET A 141 11.13 1.12 0.14
N SER A 142 12.17 0.54 -0.47
CA SER A 142 12.07 -0.22 -1.73
C SER A 142 12.31 -1.70 -1.48
N TYR A 143 11.47 -2.56 -2.04
CA TYR A 143 11.59 -4.02 -1.99
C TYR A 143 11.57 -4.58 -3.41
N LEU A 144 12.63 -5.31 -3.79
CA LEU A 144 12.61 -6.13 -4.99
C LEU A 144 11.72 -7.35 -4.78
N ALA A 145 11.10 -7.84 -5.85
CA ALA A 145 10.29 -9.04 -5.79
C ALA A 145 11.09 -10.23 -5.22
N GLY A 146 10.55 -10.87 -4.16
CA GLY A 146 11.19 -12.00 -3.48
C GLY A 146 12.32 -11.62 -2.50
N ALA A 147 12.62 -10.33 -2.31
CA ALA A 147 13.61 -9.91 -1.32
C ALA A 147 13.09 -10.13 0.12
N SER A 148 13.96 -10.62 1.00
CA SER A 148 13.66 -10.77 2.44
C SER A 148 13.83 -9.48 3.25
N SER A 149 14.40 -8.44 2.65
CA SER A 149 14.67 -7.14 3.27
C SER A 149 14.63 -6.03 2.22
N GLY A 150 14.27 -4.83 2.66
CA GLY A 150 14.18 -3.64 1.82
C GLY A 150 15.44 -2.80 1.84
N THR A 151 15.39 -1.69 1.12
CA THR A 151 16.41 -0.62 1.15
C THR A 151 15.71 0.71 1.35
N VAL A 152 16.34 1.64 2.07
CA VAL A 152 15.82 3.01 2.20
C VAL A 152 15.94 3.72 0.85
N ALA A 153 14.81 4.04 0.25
CA ALA A 153 14.74 4.77 -1.03
C ALA A 153 14.78 6.29 -0.84
N ALA A 154 14.24 6.78 0.29
CA ALA A 154 14.28 8.19 0.70
C ALA A 154 13.96 8.34 2.19
N GLY A 155 14.42 9.42 2.83
CA GLY A 155 14.16 9.66 4.26
C GLY A 155 15.02 8.79 5.18
N GLY A 156 14.48 8.43 6.36
CA GLY A 156 15.15 7.56 7.34
C GLY A 156 16.23 8.25 8.20
N ASN A 157 16.46 9.54 8.01
CA ASN A 157 17.43 10.35 8.77
C ASN A 157 16.74 11.19 9.86
N GLY A 158 15.76 10.59 10.53
CA GLY A 158 14.89 11.24 11.50
C GLY A 158 13.74 12.05 10.91
N LEU A 159 12.78 12.37 11.77
CA LEU A 159 11.65 13.26 11.49
C LEU A 159 12.17 14.67 11.16
N GLY A 160 11.71 15.25 10.06
CA GLY A 160 11.96 16.67 9.81
C GLY A 160 11.66 17.14 8.39
N THR A 161 12.03 18.40 8.13
CA THR A 161 11.81 19.11 6.87
C THR A 161 13.10 19.38 6.09
N SER A 162 14.22 18.80 6.52
CA SER A 162 15.49 18.91 5.80
C SER A 162 15.43 18.16 4.47
N LYS A 163 16.32 18.48 3.53
CA LYS A 163 16.33 17.92 2.16
C LYS A 163 16.33 16.38 2.09
N THR A 164 16.83 15.70 3.11
CA THR A 164 16.96 14.24 3.20
C THR A 164 16.05 13.60 4.25
N GLN A 165 15.15 14.39 4.84
CA GLN A 165 14.18 13.95 5.84
C GLN A 165 12.79 13.88 5.24
N LEU A 166 11.99 12.95 5.76
CA LEU A 166 10.55 12.90 5.51
C LEU A 166 9.84 13.08 6.85
N ASN A 167 8.58 13.48 6.78
CA ASN A 167 7.72 13.62 7.95
C ASN A 167 6.42 12.90 7.64
N TYR A 168 6.20 11.76 8.31
CA TYR A 168 5.06 10.86 8.11
C TYR A 168 4.62 10.70 6.64
N PRO A 169 5.48 10.17 5.75
CA PRO A 169 5.11 10.00 4.36
C PRO A 169 3.88 9.08 4.23
N VAL A 170 2.89 9.51 3.45
CA VAL A 170 1.62 8.78 3.27
C VAL A 170 1.51 8.20 1.87
N GLY A 171 1.63 9.05 0.85
CA GLY A 171 1.41 8.66 -0.54
C GLY A 171 2.71 8.38 -1.30
N VAL A 172 2.66 7.40 -2.19
CA VAL A 172 3.70 7.14 -3.19
C VAL A 172 3.00 6.67 -4.47
N TYR A 173 3.48 7.13 -5.61
CA TYR A 173 3.00 6.67 -6.91
C TYR A 173 4.21 6.50 -7.83
N PHE A 174 4.13 5.51 -8.71
CA PHE A 174 5.12 5.34 -9.76
C PHE A 174 4.62 6.02 -11.03
N CYS A 175 5.54 6.67 -11.75
CA CYS A 175 5.25 7.33 -13.01
C CYS A 175 6.22 6.83 -14.07
N GLU A 176 5.69 6.19 -15.11
CA GLU A 176 6.49 5.90 -16.29
C GLU A 176 6.75 7.20 -17.05
N ASN A 177 8.03 7.59 -17.14
CA ASN A 177 8.46 8.65 -18.05
C ASN A 177 8.46 8.09 -19.47
N GLN A 178 7.30 8.08 -20.13
CA GLN A 178 7.21 7.82 -21.55
C GLN A 178 7.69 9.06 -22.32
N SER A 179 8.98 9.09 -22.64
CA SER A 179 9.67 10.13 -23.43
C SER A 179 9.68 11.54 -22.81
N ALA A 180 10.70 12.32 -23.17
CA ALA A 180 10.98 13.63 -22.58
C ALA A 180 9.75 14.55 -22.60
N GLN A 181 9.32 14.98 -21.40
CA GLN A 181 8.25 15.94 -21.16
C GLN A 181 6.82 15.48 -21.51
N LYS A 182 6.17 14.74 -20.59
CA LYS A 182 4.79 14.96 -20.10
C LYS A 182 4.30 13.71 -19.38
N LYS A 183 4.13 13.80 -18.04
CA LYS A 183 2.90 13.40 -17.32
C LYS A 183 2.99 13.37 -15.80
N CYS A 184 4.12 13.71 -15.18
CA CYS A 184 4.19 13.86 -13.73
C CYS A 184 4.64 15.25 -13.30
N LYS A 185 3.79 16.24 -13.58
CA LYS A 185 3.77 17.48 -12.80
C LYS A 185 2.80 17.27 -11.64
N VAL A 186 3.23 16.55 -10.61
CA VAL A 186 2.60 16.68 -9.31
C VAL A 186 3.14 17.99 -8.74
N ASN A 187 2.34 19.05 -8.86
CA ASN A 187 2.67 20.39 -8.39
C ASN A 187 2.43 20.47 -6.88
N VAL A 188 3.11 19.60 -6.12
CA VAL A 188 3.10 19.60 -4.66
C VAL A 188 4.46 20.14 -4.21
N PRO A 189 4.50 21.22 -3.42
CA PRO A 189 5.76 21.79 -2.95
C PRO A 189 6.34 20.83 -1.91
N LEU A 190 7.16 19.88 -2.36
CA LEU A 190 8.15 19.05 -1.63
C LEU A 190 8.20 17.65 -2.25
N LEU A 191 8.94 17.47 -3.36
CA LEU A 191 9.49 16.16 -3.73
C LEU A 191 10.82 16.37 -4.45
N VAL A 192 11.84 15.67 -3.94
CA VAL A 192 13.18 15.58 -4.52
C VAL A 192 13.06 14.89 -5.88
N SER A 193 13.33 15.64 -6.94
CA SER A 193 13.50 15.13 -8.30
C SER A 193 14.82 14.33 -8.38
N ARG A 194 14.81 13.22 -9.12
CA ARG A 194 15.95 12.30 -9.38
C ARG A 194 17.16 12.94 -10.11
N TYR A 195 17.31 14.26 -10.11
CA TYR A 195 18.42 14.96 -10.77
C TYR A 195 19.51 15.49 -9.83
N ASP A 196 19.34 15.44 -8.51
CA ASP A 196 20.28 16.06 -7.56
C ASP A 196 21.23 15.10 -6.82
N ILE A 197 21.30 13.81 -7.19
CA ILE A 197 22.15 12.82 -6.48
C ILE A 197 23.36 12.34 -7.33
N LEU A 198 23.59 12.89 -8.53
CA LEU A 198 24.74 12.50 -9.36
C LEU A 198 25.68 13.65 -9.74
N GLN A 199 25.88 14.64 -8.87
CA GLN A 199 27.10 15.46 -8.89
C GLN A 199 27.56 15.86 -7.48
N LYS A 200 28.36 14.99 -6.88
CA LYS A 200 29.66 15.32 -6.27
C LYS A 200 30.44 14.03 -6.03
#